data_AF-A0A962SPE5-F1
#
_entry.id   AF-A0A962SPE5-F1
#
_cell.length_a   1.000
_cell.length_b   1.000
_cell.length_c   1.000
_cell.angle_alpha   90.00
_cell.angle_beta   90.00
_cell.angle_gamma   90.00
#
_symmetry.space_group_name_H-M   'P 1'
#
loop_
_entity.id
_entity.type
_entity.pdbx_description
1 polymer ?
#
loop_
_entity_poly.entity_id
_entity_poly.type
_entity_poly.pdbx_seq_one_letter_code
_entity_poly.pdbx_strand_id
1 'polypeptide(L)'
;MNVDFSDLNLQYLIQARDLARQDPHLAGVLLGIPSEMAGMVGNLSPQTLAQITQIKIPLITPQQETAWWLRLLTALKDEDRKEIEAIMAQAPLIVGASDKVELA
;
A
#
# COMPACT_ATOMS: atom_id res chain seq x y z
N MET A 1 -13.84 6.16 -19.88
CA MET A 1 -12.51 6.67 -19.51
C MET A 1 -11.67 5.46 -19.12
N ASN A 2 -10.63 5.12 -19.90
CA ASN A 2 -9.79 3.96 -19.59
C ASN A 2 -8.65 4.46 -18.68
N VAL A 3 -8.88 4.47 -17.37
CA VAL A 3 -7.85 4.88 -16.40
C VAL A 3 -6.84 3.72 -16.30
N ASP A 4 -5.56 4.01 -16.51
CA ASP A 4 -4.48 3.02 -16.51
C ASP A 4 -3.62 3.19 -15.25
N PHE A 5 -3.62 2.16 -14.40
CA PHE A 5 -2.87 2.13 -13.15
C PHE A 5 -1.56 1.35 -13.24
N SER A 6 -1.14 0.91 -14.43
CA SER A 6 0.05 0.08 -14.63
C SER A 6 1.33 0.69 -14.03
N ASP A 7 1.57 1.97 -14.25
CA ASP A 7 2.74 2.67 -13.69
C ASP A 7 2.68 2.78 -12.17
N LEU A 8 1.49 3.06 -11.61
CA LEU A 8 1.29 3.12 -10.15
C LEU A 8 1.54 1.75 -9.51
N ASN A 9 1.00 0.69 -10.12
CA ASN A 9 1.19 -0.69 -9.69
C ASN A 9 2.68 -1.05 -9.67
N LEU A 10 3.41 -0.70 -10.73
CA LEU A 10 4.84 -0.98 -10.82
C LEU A 10 5.64 -0.22 -9.75
N GLN A 11 5.41 1.09 -9.61
CA GLN A 11 6.13 1.92 -8.64
C GLN A 11 5.92 1.42 -7.20
N TYR A 12 4.68 1.11 -6.85
CA TYR A 12 4.37 0.60 -5.53
C TYR A 12 5.02 -0.77 -5.26
N LEU A 13 4.92 -1.71 -6.20
CA LEU A 13 5.51 -3.05 -5.99
C LEU A 13 7.04 -3.04 -6.01
N ILE A 14 7.68 -2.08 -6.69
CA ILE A 14 9.13 -1.87 -6.56
C ILE A 14 9.48 -1.55 -5.10
N GLN A 15 8.76 -0.60 -4.50
CA GLN A 15 9.00 -0.23 -3.10
C GLN A 15 8.67 -1.38 -2.14
N ALA A 16 7.56 -2.08 -2.35
CA ALA A 16 7.18 -3.22 -1.53
C ALA A 16 8.19 -4.38 -1.63
N ARG A 17 8.75 -4.64 -2.82
CA ARG A 17 9.84 -5.61 -3.02
C ARG A 17 11.10 -5.19 -2.27
N ASP A 18 11.51 -3.93 -2.43
CA ASP A 18 12.74 -3.44 -1.83
C ASP A 18 12.63 -3.39 -0.30
N LEU A 19 11.43 -3.14 0.22
CA LEU A 19 11.09 -3.34 1.63
C LEU A 19 11.15 -4.82 2.01
N ALA A 20 10.54 -5.73 1.23
CA ALA A 20 10.53 -7.16 1.54
C ALA A 20 11.94 -7.79 1.58
N ARG A 21 12.90 -7.23 0.84
CA ARG A 21 14.31 -7.64 0.91
C ARG A 21 14.97 -7.28 2.24
N GLN A 22 14.51 -6.22 2.89
CA GLN A 22 15.04 -5.72 4.16
C GLN A 22 14.27 -6.29 5.35
N ASP A 23 12.94 -6.28 5.25
CA ASP A 23 12.00 -6.74 6.27
C ASP A 23 10.73 -7.32 5.60
N PRO A 24 10.70 -8.65 5.39
CA PRO A 24 9.52 -9.34 4.84
C PRO A 24 8.27 -9.18 5.70
N HIS A 25 8.40 -9.02 7.03
CA HIS A 25 7.26 -8.86 7.91
C HIS A 25 6.58 -7.50 7.66
N LEU A 26 7.36 -6.42 7.65
CA LEU A 26 6.85 -5.08 7.38
C LEU A 26 6.29 -4.95 5.95
N ALA A 27 6.90 -5.62 4.98
CA ALA A 27 6.34 -5.68 3.63
C ALA A 27 5.00 -6.45 3.57
N GLY A 28 4.87 -7.53 4.35
CA GLY A 28 3.60 -8.26 4.47
C GLY A 28 2.48 -7.39 5.04
N VAL A 29 2.78 -6.62 6.10
CA VAL A 29 1.86 -5.63 6.68
C VAL A 29 1.43 -4.58 5.65
N LEU A 30 2.38 -4.03 4.89
CA LEU A 30 2.11 -3.04 3.84
C LEU A 30 1.19 -3.59 2.72
N LEU A 31 1.47 -4.81 2.28
CA LEU A 31 0.78 -5.47 1.19
C LEU A 31 -0.53 -6.16 1.61
N GLY A 32 -0.77 -6.31 2.92
CA GLY A 32 -1.89 -7.08 3.46
C GLY A 32 -1.79 -8.57 3.16
N ILE A 33 -0.57 -9.13 3.16
CA ILE A 33 -0.30 -10.55 2.88
C ILE A 33 0.62 -11.17 3.95
N PRO A 34 0.62 -12.52 4.10
CA PRO A 34 1.56 -13.20 5.00
C PRO A 34 3.03 -12.90 4.66
N SER A 35 3.88 -12.90 5.68
CA SER A 35 5.30 -12.59 5.54
C SER A 35 6.02 -13.59 4.63
N GLU A 36 5.60 -14.85 4.56
CA GLU A 36 6.18 -15.82 3.62
C GLU A 36 5.93 -15.40 2.16
N MET A 37 4.72 -14.92 1.86
CA MET A 37 4.38 -14.41 0.53
C MET A 37 5.14 -13.11 0.22
N ALA A 38 5.28 -12.23 1.21
CA ALA A 38 6.09 -11.02 1.07
C ALA A 38 7.56 -11.34 0.76
N GLY A 39 8.11 -12.39 1.38
CA GLY A 39 9.44 -12.92 1.06
C GLY A 39 9.58 -13.36 -0.40
N MET A 40 8.53 -13.93 -1.00
CA MET A 40 8.52 -14.25 -2.44
C MET A 40 8.61 -13.00 -3.30
N VAL A 41 7.92 -11.91 -2.91
CA VAL A 41 7.98 -10.62 -3.61
C VAL A 41 9.41 -10.10 -3.63
N GLY A 42 10.12 -10.13 -2.48
CA GLY A 42 11.51 -9.70 -2.36
C GLY A 42 12.49 -10.38 -3.33
N ASN A 43 12.19 -11.62 -3.72
CA ASN A 43 13.01 -12.43 -4.63
C ASN A 43 12.70 -12.21 -6.12
N LEU A 44 11.69 -11.40 -6.46
CA LEU A 44 11.33 -11.14 -7.86
C LEU A 44 12.43 -10.35 -8.58
N SER A 45 12.75 -10.79 -9.80
CA SER A 45 13.62 -10.03 -10.69
C SER A 45 12.92 -8.76 -11.18
N PRO A 46 13.67 -7.70 -11.56
CA PRO A 46 13.09 -6.53 -12.20
C PRO A 46 12.25 -6.86 -13.44
N GLN A 47 12.68 -7.82 -14.25
CA GLN A 47 11.99 -8.24 -15.48
C GLN A 47 10.65 -8.93 -15.17
N THR A 48 10.62 -9.80 -14.15
CA THR A 48 9.39 -10.43 -13.68
C THR A 48 8.43 -9.39 -13.11
N LEU A 49 8.95 -8.45 -12.32
CA LEU A 49 8.13 -7.39 -11.73
C LEU A 49 7.51 -6.46 -12.79
N ALA A 50 8.25 -6.16 -13.85
CA ALA A 50 7.77 -5.32 -14.95
C ALA A 50 6.52 -5.90 -15.65
N GLN A 51 6.28 -7.21 -15.57
CA GLN A 51 5.08 -7.84 -16.12
C GLN A 51 3.78 -7.32 -15.46
N ILE A 52 3.86 -6.74 -14.26
CA ILE A 52 2.70 -6.17 -13.57
C ILE A 52 2.04 -5.03 -14.35
N THR A 53 2.78 -4.39 -15.26
CA THR A 53 2.25 -3.31 -16.12
C THR A 53 1.14 -3.79 -17.08
N GLN A 54 0.99 -5.10 -17.27
CA GLN A 54 -0.13 -5.68 -18.01
C GLN A 54 -1.46 -5.55 -17.24
N ILE A 55 -1.40 -5.33 -15.92
CA ILE A 55 -2.56 -5.10 -15.06
C ILE A 55 -2.86 -3.61 -15.03
N LYS A 56 -3.94 -3.21 -15.71
CA LYS A 56 -4.37 -1.80 -15.82
C LYS A 56 -5.25 -1.34 -14.66
N ILE A 57 -5.79 -2.28 -13.87
CA ILE A 57 -6.62 -1.99 -12.69
C ILE A 57 -5.72 -1.73 -11.47
N PRO A 58 -6.16 -0.92 -10.48
CA PRO A 58 -5.37 -0.67 -9.28
C PRO A 58 -5.22 -1.95 -8.46
N LEU A 59 -3.98 -2.27 -8.07
CA LEU A 59 -3.68 -3.40 -7.18
C LEU A 59 -3.68 -3.01 -5.69
N ILE A 60 -3.80 -1.73 -5.41
CA ILE A 60 -3.66 -1.16 -4.07
C ILE A 60 -4.98 -0.50 -3.73
N THR A 61 -5.55 -0.89 -2.59
CA THR A 61 -6.73 -0.25 -2.03
C THR A 61 -6.30 0.56 -0.81
N PRO A 62 -6.74 1.82 -0.67
CA PRO A 62 -6.51 2.56 0.56
C PRO A 62 -7.16 1.83 1.73
N GLN A 63 -6.42 1.56 2.80
CA GLN A 63 -7.00 0.89 3.99
C GLN A 63 -7.62 1.88 4.99
N GLN A 64 -7.57 3.19 4.69
CA GLN A 64 -8.12 4.23 5.58
C GLN A 64 -9.65 4.25 5.52
N GLU A 65 -10.27 4.33 6.70
CA GLU A 65 -11.73 4.40 6.83
C GLU A 65 -12.31 5.71 6.28
N THR A 66 -13.61 5.70 5.93
CA THR A 66 -14.33 6.87 5.42
C THR A 66 -14.22 8.09 6.34
N ALA A 67 -14.19 7.89 7.66
CA ALA A 67 -14.05 8.98 8.64
C ALA A 67 -12.69 9.68 8.53
N TRP A 68 -11.62 8.93 8.29
CA TRP A 68 -10.28 9.48 8.07
C TRP A 68 -10.25 10.35 6.81
N TRP A 69 -10.86 9.87 5.72
CA TRP A 69 -10.98 10.64 4.48
C TRP A 69 -11.78 11.93 4.64
N LEU A 70 -12.93 11.86 5.31
CA LEU A 70 -13.76 13.03 5.55
C LEU A 70 -13.00 14.10 6.35
N ARG A 71 -12.25 13.66 7.37
CA ARG A 71 -11.42 14.53 8.20
C ARG A 71 -10.34 15.22 7.37
N LEU A 72 -9.60 14.46 6.55
CA LEU A 72 -8.57 15.02 5.68
C LEU A 72 -9.14 16.01 4.65
N LEU A 73 -10.22 15.64 3.96
CA LEU A 73 -10.83 16.47 2.93
C LEU A 73 -11.39 17.78 3.51
N THR A 74 -11.92 17.74 4.73
CA THR A 74 -12.38 18.95 5.45
C THR A 74 -11.21 19.85 5.80
N ALA A 75 -10.14 19.29 6.39
CA ALA A 75 -8.94 20.06 6.74
C ALA A 75 -8.27 20.71 5.52
N LEU A 76 -8.21 19.99 4.39
CA LEU A 76 -7.69 20.51 3.12
C LEU A 76 -8.55 21.65 2.57
N LYS A 77 -9.88 21.50 2.63
CA LYS A 77 -10.82 22.53 2.16
C LYS A 77 -10.74 23.82 3.00
N ASP A 78 -10.56 23.68 4.30
CA ASP A 78 -10.51 24.81 5.25
C ASP A 78 -9.09 25.39 5.40
N GLU A 79 -8.11 24.84 4.67
CA GLU A 79 -6.68 25.18 4.75
C GLU A 79 -6.11 25.10 6.18
N ASP A 80 -6.68 24.24 7.04
CA ASP A 80 -6.23 24.06 8.42
C ASP A 80 -4.94 23.24 8.48
N ARG A 81 -3.81 23.96 8.37
CA ARG A 81 -2.47 23.35 8.37
C ARG A 81 -2.19 22.52 9.62
N LYS A 82 -2.71 22.91 10.79
CA LYS A 82 -2.45 22.17 12.03
C LYS A 82 -3.14 20.81 11.99
N GLU A 83 -4.36 20.78 11.49
CA GLU A 83 -5.11 19.53 11.36
C GLU A 83 -4.53 18.64 10.25
N ILE A 84 -4.09 19.22 9.14
CA ILE A 84 -3.37 18.49 8.08
C ILE A 84 -2.12 17.82 8.66
N GLU A 85 -1.29 18.56 9.41
CA GLU A 85 -0.09 18.02 10.06
C GLU A 85 -0.43 16.93 11.07
N ALA A 86 -1.50 17.10 11.87
CA ALA A 86 -1.95 16.11 12.84
C ALA A 86 -2.43 14.81 12.17
N ILE A 87 -3.16 14.90 11.06
CA ILE A 87 -3.62 13.74 10.28
C ILE A 87 -2.42 13.03 9.64
N MET A 88 -1.46 13.78 9.07
CA MET A 88 -0.26 13.20 8.46
C MET A 88 0.64 12.51 9.49
N ALA A 89 0.75 13.05 10.71
CA ALA A 89 1.46 12.40 11.81
C ALA A 89 0.79 11.10 12.29
N GLN A 90 -0.53 10.96 12.07
CA GLN A 90 -1.34 9.77 12.34
C GLN A 90 -1.52 8.87 11.11
N ALA A 91 -0.93 9.23 9.98
CA ALA A 91 -0.92 8.42 8.77
C ALA A 91 0.13 7.30 8.71
N PRO A 92 1.01 7.02 9.71
CA PRO A 92 2.00 5.98 9.51
C PRO A 92 1.25 4.65 9.46
N LEU A 93 1.29 4.08 8.26
CA LEU A 93 1.21 2.67 7.91
C LEU A 93 0.13 1.95 8.72
N ILE A 94 -1.00 1.71 8.07
CA ILE A 94 -1.94 0.71 8.53
C ILE A 94 -1.13 -0.53 8.92
N VAL A 95 -1.07 -0.78 10.23
CA VAL A 95 -0.62 -2.04 10.77
C VAL A 95 -1.71 -3.00 10.32
N GLY A 96 -1.51 -3.58 9.13
CA GLY A 96 -2.27 -4.72 8.67
C GLY A 96 -2.41 -5.64 9.87
N ALA A 97 -3.65 -5.75 10.36
CA ALA A 97 -3.97 -6.61 11.48
C ALA A 97 -3.51 -8.01 11.08
N SER A 98 -2.40 -8.45 11.69
CA SER A 98 -1.97 -9.82 11.64
C SER A 98 -3.11 -10.69 12.16
N ASP A 99 -3.31 -11.79 11.43
CA ASP A 99 -4.02 -13.01 11.81
C ASP A 99 -5.55 -13.01 11.70
N LYS A 100 -6.03 -13.56 10.58
CA LYS A 100 -6.37 -14.99 10.50
C LYS A 100 -6.75 -15.37 9.05
N VAL A 101 -5.89 -16.15 8.39
CA VAL A 101 -6.31 -16.97 7.27
C VAL A 101 -6.66 -18.34 7.84
N GLU A 102 -7.95 -18.59 8.06
CA GLU A 102 -8.44 -19.97 8.16
C GLU A 102 -8.46 -20.54 6.74
N LEU A 103 -7.47 -21.39 6.44
CA LEU A 103 -7.53 -22.23 5.24
C LEU A 103 -8.57 -23.33 5.50
N ALA A 104 -9.61 -23.31 4.67
CA ALA A 104 -10.63 -24.37 4.58
C ALA A 104 -10.08 -25.63 3.89
#